data_AF-A0AAE7AIP3-F1
#
_entry.id   AF-A0AAE7AIP3-F1
#
_cell.length_a   1.000
_cell.length_b   1.000
_cell.length_c   1.000
_cell.angle_alpha   90.00
_cell.angle_beta   90.00
_cell.angle_gamma   90.00
#
_symmetry.space_group_name_H-M   'P 1'
#
loop_
_entity.id
_entity.type
_entity.pdbx_description
1 polymer ?
#
loop_
_entity_poly.entity_id
_entity_poly.type
_entity_poly.pdbx_seq_one_letter_code
_entity_poly.pdbx_strand_id
1 'polypeptide(L)' 'MLFIAPEARGSGVGRLLVAHAIQRQGARRVDVNEQNAQALGFYQHLGFGVTGRSPLDGQGKPYPLLHMALAAG' A
#
# COMPACT_ATOMS: atom_id res chain seq x y z
N MET A 1 7.28 4.18 -3.38
CA MET A 1 7.18 3.75 -1.96
C MET A 1 6.65 4.91 -1.13
N LEU A 2 5.87 4.64 -0.08
CA LEU A 2 5.29 5.66 0.81
C LEU A 2 5.65 5.31 2.26
N PHE A 3 6.23 6.27 2.97
CA PHE A 3 6.54 6.16 4.40
C PHE A 3 6.00 7.38 5.13
N ILE A 4 5.44 7.16 6.32
CA ILE A 4 4.90 8.21 7.17
C ILE A 4 5.57 8.08 8.53
N ALA A 5 6.15 9.18 8.99
CA ALA A 5 6.75 9.29 10.31
C ALA A 5 5.73 8.86 11.38
N PRO A 6 6.11 8.06 12.39
CA PRO A 6 5.20 7.57 13.41
C PRO A 6 4.29 8.65 14.03
N GLU A 7 4.87 9.80 14.34
CA GLU A 7 4.23 10.99 14.91
C GLU A 7 3.19 11.64 14.00
N ALA A 8 3.26 11.41 12.69
CA ALA A 8 2.32 11.92 11.71
C ALA A 8 1.22 10.90 11.34
N ARG A 9 1.27 9.66 11.84
CA ARG A 9 0.23 8.65 11.58
C ARG A 9 -1.07 9.03 12.29
N GLY A 10 -2.20 8.64 11.69
CA GLY A 10 -3.53 9.00 12.21
C GLY A 10 -3.98 10.44 11.96
N SER A 11 -3.09 11.32 11.48
CA SER A 11 -3.43 12.73 11.14
C SER A 11 -4.13 12.91 9.79
N GLY A 12 -4.26 11.84 8.99
CA GLY A 12 -4.81 11.89 7.63
C GLY A 12 -3.79 12.15 6.52
N VAL A 13 -2.53 12.47 6.82
CA VAL A 13 -1.49 12.74 5.82
C VAL A 13 -1.29 11.59 4.82
N GLY A 14 -1.38 10.34 5.28
CA GLY A 14 -1.26 9.17 4.40
C GLY A 14 -2.35 9.12 3.34
N ARG A 15 -3.60 9.42 3.73
CA ARG A 15 -4.72 9.46 2.79
C ARG A 15 -4.52 10.55 1.74
N LEU A 16 -4.03 11.73 2.14
CA LEU A 16 -3.73 12.82 1.21
C LEU A 16 -2.63 12.44 0.20
N LEU A 17 -1.55 11.81 0.67
CA LEU A 17 -0.46 11.36 -0.18
C LEU A 17 -0.91 10.29 -1.19
N VAL A 18 -1.70 9.31 -0.75
CA VAL A 18 -2.24 8.28 -1.65
C VAL A 18 -3.24 8.89 -2.65
N ALA A 19 -4.12 9.78 -2.21
CA ALA A 19 -5.05 10.47 -3.11
C ALA A 19 -4.30 11.26 -4.19
N HIS A 20 -3.24 11.98 -3.80
CA HIS A 20 -2.37 12.67 -4.75
C HIS A 20 -1.73 11.69 -5.75
N ALA A 21 -1.16 10.57 -5.29
CA ALA A 21 -0.56 9.58 -6.17
C ALA A 21 -1.57 8.99 -7.16
N ILE A 22 -2.81 8.71 -6.73
CA ILE A 22 -3.87 8.22 -7.62
C ILE A 22 -4.24 9.29 -8.65
N GLN A 23 -4.55 10.51 -8.19
CA GLN A 23 -5.12 11.56 -9.04
C GLN A 23 -4.09 12.20 -9.99
N ARG A 24 -2.85 12.37 -9.54
CA ARG A 24 -1.80 13.08 -10.30
C ARG A 24 -0.85 12.15 -11.02
N GLN A 25 -0.67 10.92 -10.54
CA GLN A 25 0.31 9.99 -11.09
C GLN A 25 -0.32 8.70 -11.63
N GLY A 26 -1.65 8.54 -11.51
CA GLY A 26 -2.34 7.34 -11.98
C GLY A 26 -1.95 6.08 -11.21
N ALA A 27 -1.45 6.21 -9.97
CA ALA A 27 -1.08 5.06 -9.17
C ALA A 27 -2.32 4.21 -8.85
N ARG A 28 -2.35 2.97 -9.36
CA ARG A 28 -3.47 2.02 -9.15
C ARG A 28 -3.05 0.72 -8.49
N ARG A 29 -1.75 0.51 -8.28
CA ARG A 29 -1.17 -0.70 -7.70
C ARG A 29 -0.19 -0.36 -6.60
N VAL A 30 -0.11 -1.20 -5.58
CA VAL A 30 0.84 -1.09 -4.48
C VAL A 30 1.25 -2.48 -4.00
N ASP A 31 2.51 -2.61 -3.61
CA ASP A 31 3.02 -3.79 -2.92
C ASP A 31 3.16 -3.48 -1.43
N VAL A 32 2.71 -4.41 -0.59
CA VAL A 32 2.74 -4.29 0.86
C VAL A 32 3.43 -5.51 1.44
N ASN A 33 4.36 -5.33 2.38
CA ASN A 33 4.91 -6.46 3.13
C ASN A 33 3.78 -7.15 3.91
N GLU A 34 3.64 -8.47 3.77
CA GLU A 34 2.54 -9.25 4.36
C GLU A 34 2.49 -9.11 5.89
N GLN A 35 3.64 -8.96 6.54
CA GLN A 35 3.75 -8.77 7.99
C GLN A 35 3.27 -7.39 8.45
N ASN A 36 3.14 -6.42 7.54
CA ASN A 36 2.70 -5.06 7.87
C ASN A 36 1.18 -4.95 7.83
N ALA A 37 0.52 -5.56 8.81
CA ALA A 37 -0.94 -5.57 8.94
C ALA A 37 -1.53 -4.14 9.00
N GLN A 38 -0.79 -3.17 9.57
CA GLN A 38 -1.22 -1.76 9.60
C GLN A 38 -1.31 -1.16 8.19
N ALA A 39 -0.28 -1.36 7.36
CA ALA A 39 -0.27 -0.87 6.00
C ALA A 39 -1.32 -1.58 5.13
N LEU A 40 -1.47 -2.91 5.30
CA LEU A 40 -2.50 -3.68 4.61
C LEU A 40 -3.90 -3.11 4.91
N GLY A 41 -4.23 -2.95 6.20
CA GLY A 41 -5.49 -2.36 6.63
C GLY A 41 -5.67 -0.94 6.08
N PHE A 42 -4.64 -0.11 6.14
CA PHE A 42 -4.68 1.25 5.58
C PHE A 42 -5.05 1.27 4.09
N TYR A 43 -4.41 0.47 3.25
CA TYR A 43 -4.73 0.42 1.82
C TYR A 43 -6.10 -0.21 1.53
N GLN A 44 -6.52 -1.21 2.31
CA GLN A 44 -7.88 -1.77 2.23
C GLN A 44 -8.96 -0.71 2.49
N HIS A 45 -8.78 0.13 3.52
CA HIS A 45 -9.71 1.23 3.80
C HIS A 45 -9.74 2.29 2.68
N LEU A 46 -8.71 2.36 1.85
CA LEU A 46 -8.66 3.23 0.67
C LEU A 46 -9.21 2.58 -0.61
N GLY A 47 -9.74 1.36 -0.51
CA GLY A 47 -10.38 0.64 -1.62
C GLY A 47 -9.43 -0.26 -2.43
N PHE A 48 -8.20 -0.49 -1.96
CA PHE A 48 -7.31 -1.46 -2.59
C PHE A 48 -7.66 -2.88 -2.13
N GLY A 49 -7.77 -3.81 -3.08
CA GLY A 49 -7.92 -5.24 -2.83
C GLY A 49 -6.62 -5.99 -3.10
N VAL A 50 -6.38 -7.09 -2.37
CA VAL A 50 -5.27 -8.01 -2.66
C VAL A 50 -5.56 -8.75 -3.96
N THR A 51 -4.61 -8.71 -4.90
CA THR A 51 -4.70 -9.37 -6.21
C THR A 51 -3.65 -10.45 -6.41
N GLY A 52 -2.68 -10.56 -5.50
CA GLY A 52 -1.64 -11.58 -5.59
C GLY A 52 -0.68 -11.54 -4.41
N ARG A 53 0.23 -12.51 -4.37
CA ARG A 53 1.27 -12.64 -3.34
C ARG A 53 2.56 -13.16 -3.94
N SER A 54 3.69 -12.59 -3.55
CA SER A 54 5.02 -13.14 -3.80
C SER A 54 5.64 -13.64 -2.49
N PRO A 55 6.26 -14.83 -2.47
CA PRO A 55 6.94 -15.34 -1.28
C PRO A 55 8.26 -14.61 -0.99
N LEU A 56 8.85 -13.98 -2.01
CA LEU A 56 10.10 -13.23 -1.95
C LEU A 56 9.87 -11.77 -2.36
N ASP A 57 10.74 -10.88 -1.89
CA ASP A 57 10.78 -9.49 -2.36
C ASP A 57 11.50 -9.37 -3.72
N GLY A 58 11.58 -8.14 -4.25
CA GLY A 58 12.28 -7.85 -5.51
C GLY A 58 13.80 -8.12 -5.49
N GLN A 59 14.38 -8.45 -4.34
CA GLN A 59 15.78 -8.83 -4.17
C GLN A 59 15.94 -10.33 -3.87
N GLY A 60 14.87 -11.12 -3.94
CA GLY A 60 14.88 -12.55 -3.64
C GLY A 60 14.96 -12.89 -2.14
N LYS A 61 14.74 -11.92 -1.25
CA LYS A 61 14.74 -12.16 0.20
C LYS A 61 13.39 -12.71 0.67
N PRO A 62 13.34 -13.51 1.75
CA PRO A 62 12.11 -14.13 2.25
C PRO A 62 11.23 -13.13 3.03
N TYR A 63 10.87 -12.03 2.37
CA TYR A 63 9.93 -11.03 2.85
C TYR A 63 8.71 -11.04 1.92
N PRO A 64 7.66 -11.82 2.25
CA PRO A 64 6.50 -11.94 1.39
C PRO A 64 5.82 -10.59 1.15
N LEU A 65 5.43 -10.38 -0.10
CA LEU A 65 4.72 -9.19 -0.56
C LEU A 65 3.29 -9.56 -0.94
N LEU A 66 2.34 -8.72 -0.56
CA LEU A 66 0.98 -8.69 -1.08
C LEU A 66 0.91 -7.64 -2.19
N HIS A 67 0.49 -8.06 -3.37
CA HIS A 67 0.18 -7.16 -4.47
C HIS A 67 -1.27 -6.71 -4.32
N MET A 68 -1.50 -5.41 -4.36
CA MET A 68 -2.83 -4.83 -4.22
C MET A 68 -3.14 -3.88 -5.36
N ALA A 69 -4.40 -3.84 -5.77
CA ALA A 69 -4.90 -2.93 -6.79
C ALA A 69 -6.16 -2.22 -6.33
N LEU A 70 -6.29 -0.94 -6.70
CA LEU A 70 -7.51 -0.17 -6.49
C LEU A 70 -8.61 -0.76 -7.37
N ALA A 71 -9.75 -1.13 -6.78
CA ALA A 71 -10.89 -1.62 -7.55
C ALA A 71 -11.31 -0.58 -8.60
N ALA A 72 -11.66 -1.04 -9.80
CA ALA A 72 -12.36 -0.19 -10.75
C ALA A 72 -13.75 0.08 -10.16
N GLY A 73 -14.04 1.35 -9.88
CA GLY A 73 -15.39 1.82 -9.56
C GLY A 73 -16.24 1.95 -10.83
#